data_AF-A0A851AZM0-F1
#
_entry.id   AF-A0A851AZM0-F1
#
_cell.length_a   1.000
_cell.length_b   1.000
_cell.length_c   1.000
_cell.angle_alpha   90.00
_cell.angle_beta   90.00
_cell.angle_gamma   90.00
#
_symmetry.space_group_name_H-M   'P 1'
#
loop_
_entity.id
_entity.type
_entity.pdbx_description
1 polymer ?
#
loop_
_entity_poly.entity_id
_entity_poly.type
_entity_poly.pdbx_seq_one_letter_code
_entity_poly.pdbx_strand_id
1 'polypeptide(L)'
;QYVGSFMVEELDLQQQAGHLEEQLRALKDCPRRRSVVLRFSLQGLKVYGVLGAPDPLPVPQTLLMAHALRRVLYSTCRLPDRQFAFVARNPHSPPSTLFCHLFVGLPGEVVQTLHLLLCRSFQLCYLLAHPEEQA
;
A
#
# COMPACT_ATOMS: atom_id res chain seq x y z
N GLN A 1 10.11 -3.73 2.72
CA GLN A 1 10.39 -4.37 1.41
C GLN A 1 9.08 -4.65 0.69
N TYR A 2 9.03 -4.53 -0.63
CA TYR A 2 7.88 -4.85 -1.46
C TYR A 2 7.94 -6.31 -1.92
N VAL A 3 6.88 -7.09 -1.69
CA VAL A 3 6.80 -8.51 -2.05
C VAL A 3 6.22 -8.67 -3.46
N GLY A 4 5.15 -7.94 -3.76
CA GLY A 4 4.47 -8.06 -5.03
C GLY A 4 3.05 -7.50 -4.99
N SER A 5 2.36 -7.67 -6.12
CA SER A 5 0.95 -7.37 -6.27
C SER A 5 0.20 -8.61 -6.70
N PHE A 6 -1.04 -8.76 -6.24
CA PHE A 6 -1.98 -9.76 -6.74
C PHE A 6 -3.34 -9.13 -6.98
N MET A 7 -4.10 -9.71 -7.91
CA MET A 7 -5.46 -9.27 -8.21
C MET A 7 -6.38 -9.62 -7.04
N VAL A 8 -7.30 -8.71 -6.72
CA VAL A 8 -8.36 -8.94 -5.74
C VAL A 8 -9.66 -9.15 -6.50
N GLU A 9 -10.30 -10.30 -6.27
CA GLU A 9 -11.56 -10.66 -6.90
C GLU A 9 -12.70 -9.75 -6.45
N GLU A 10 -13.68 -9.51 -7.33
CA GLU A 10 -14.93 -8.81 -7.00
C GLU A 10 -15.85 -9.76 -6.23
N LEU A 11 -15.67 -9.80 -4.92
CA LEU A 11 -16.51 -10.55 -3.97
C LEU A 11 -17.25 -9.57 -3.05
N ASP A 12 -18.15 -10.10 -2.22
CA ASP A 12 -18.68 -9.31 -1.11
C ASP A 12 -17.56 -8.88 -0.15
N LEU A 13 -17.76 -7.81 0.62
CA LEU A 13 -16.72 -7.23 1.47
C LEU A 13 -16.15 -8.20 2.50
N GLN A 14 -16.97 -9.12 3.03
CA GLN A 14 -16.56 -10.05 4.09
C GLN A 14 -15.74 -11.20 3.52
N GLN A 15 -16.18 -11.78 2.40
CA GLN A 15 -15.45 -12.78 1.62
C GLN A 15 -14.14 -12.21 1.11
N GLN A 16 -14.16 -10.97 0.60
CA GLN A 16 -12.96 -10.28 0.13
C GLN A 16 -11.95 -10.09 1.26
N ALA A 17 -12.39 -9.71 2.46
CA ALA A 17 -11.52 -9.56 3.63
C ALA A 17 -10.88 -10.88 4.05
N GLY A 18 -11.67 -11.97 4.11
CA GLY A 18 -11.18 -13.30 4.43
C GLY A 18 -10.16 -13.82 3.41
N HIS A 19 -10.50 -13.76 2.12
CA HIS A 19 -9.60 -14.19 1.04
C HIS A 19 -8.32 -13.35 1.01
N LEU A 20 -8.43 -12.03 1.23
CA LEU A 20 -7.25 -11.17 1.32
C LEU A 20 -6.35 -11.61 2.47
N GLU A 21 -6.90 -11.89 3.65
CA GLU A 21 -6.11 -12.32 4.80
C GLU A 21 -5.36 -13.63 4.53
N GLU A 22 -6.01 -14.59 3.88
CA GLU A 22 -5.38 -15.85 3.46
C GLU A 22 -4.22 -15.63 2.50
N GLN A 23 -4.41 -14.79 1.48
CA GLN A 23 -3.36 -14.43 0.52
C GLN A 23 -2.17 -13.73 1.21
N LEU A 24 -2.44 -12.80 2.13
CA LEU A 24 -1.41 -12.12 2.91
C LEU A 24 -0.60 -13.12 3.76
N ARG A 25 -1.29 -14.09 4.38
CA ARG A 25 -0.66 -15.13 5.19
C ARG A 25 0.20 -16.07 4.35
N ALA A 26 -0.26 -16.45 3.16
CA ALA A 26 0.49 -17.28 2.23
C ALA A 26 1.78 -16.59 1.74
N LEU A 27 1.75 -15.26 1.58
CA LEU A 27 2.87 -14.49 1.03
C LEU A 27 3.86 -13.96 2.07
N LYS A 28 3.67 -14.25 3.37
CA LYS A 28 4.54 -13.75 4.45
C LYS A 28 6.01 -14.16 4.29
N ASP A 29 6.26 -15.38 3.81
CA ASP A 29 7.59 -15.97 3.67
C ASP A 29 8.09 -15.94 2.22
N CYS A 30 7.43 -15.18 1.33
CA CYS A 30 7.82 -15.11 -0.08
C CYS A 30 9.28 -14.61 -0.21
N PRO A 31 10.18 -15.35 -0.88
CA PRO A 31 11.61 -14.99 -0.95
C PRO A 31 11.86 -13.82 -1.92
N ARG A 32 10.95 -13.59 -2.88
CA ARG A 32 11.07 -12.48 -3.84
C ARG A 32 10.64 -11.19 -3.17
N ARG A 33 11.62 -10.35 -2.81
CA ARG A 33 11.40 -9.07 -2.14
C ARG A 33 12.30 -8.00 -2.75
N ARG A 34 11.79 -6.78 -2.85
CA ARG A 34 12.53 -5.61 -3.32
C ARG A 34 12.61 -4.54 -2.23
N SER A 35 13.79 -3.95 -2.03
CA SER A 35 13.94 -2.80 -1.15
C SER A 35 13.26 -1.58 -1.77
N VAL A 36 12.37 -0.95 -1.01
CA VAL A 36 11.57 0.18 -1.48
C VAL A 36 11.43 1.25 -0.40
N VAL A 37 11.17 2.47 -0.85
CA VAL A 37 10.78 3.62 -0.02
C VAL A 37 9.36 4.03 -0.40
N LEU A 38 8.50 4.21 0.60
CA LEU A 38 7.14 4.70 0.45
C LEU A 38 7.11 6.21 0.75
N ARG A 39 6.50 7.00 -0.13
CA ARG A 39 6.27 8.44 0.09
C ARG A 39 4.80 8.76 -0.03
N PHE A 40 4.24 9.34 1.03
CA PHE A 40 2.83 9.69 1.16
C PHE A 40 2.64 11.19 0.97
N SER A 41 1.54 11.57 0.33
CA SER A 41 1.01 12.93 0.29
C SER A 41 -0.49 12.89 0.10
N LEU A 42 -1.16 14.03 0.22
CA LEU A 42 -2.60 14.13 -0.08
C LEU A 42 -2.91 13.92 -1.57
N GLN A 43 -1.91 14.02 -2.45
CA GLN A 43 -2.08 13.65 -3.86
C GLN A 43 -2.05 12.12 -4.04
N GLY A 44 -1.41 11.38 -3.12
CA GLY A 44 -1.37 9.92 -3.14
C GLY A 44 -0.08 9.31 -2.60
N LEU A 45 0.22 8.10 -3.06
CA LEU A 45 1.34 7.28 -2.61
C LEU A 45 2.29 6.98 -3.77
N LYS A 46 3.59 7.16 -3.52
CA LYS A 46 4.65 6.78 -4.46
C LYS A 46 5.55 5.72 -3.83
N VAL A 47 5.91 4.71 -4.63
CA VAL A 47 6.80 3.62 -4.25
C VAL A 47 8.06 3.73 -5.09
N TYR A 48 9.20 3.89 -4.44
CA TYR A 48 10.51 3.98 -5.08
C TYR A 48 11.33 2.74 -4.79
N GLY A 49 11.97 2.16 -5.81
CA GLY A 49 12.95 1.10 -5.64
C GLY A 49 14.29 1.67 -5.20
N VAL A 50 14.97 0.96 -4.30
CA VAL A 50 16.34 1.28 -3.89
C VAL A 50 17.25 0.21 -4.48
N LEU A 51 18.17 0.61 -5.37
CA LEU A 51 19.25 -0.27 -5.80
C LEU A 51 20.31 -0.32 -4.70
N GLY A 52 20.74 -1.51 -4.29
CA GLY A 52 21.80 -1.65 -3.30
C GLY A 52 23.16 -1.35 -3.92
N ALA A 53 23.78 -0.24 -3.53
CA ALA A 53 25.21 -0.02 -3.65
C ALA A 53 25.74 0.56 -2.32
N PRO A 54 26.86 0.05 -1.80
CA PRO A 54 27.53 0.62 -0.63
C PRO A 54 28.47 1.73 -1.10
N ASP A 55 27.94 2.92 -1.41
CA ASP A 55 28.79 4.08 -1.69
C ASP A 55 28.09 5.39 -1.27
N PRO A 56 28.83 6.44 -0.89
CA PRO A 56 28.31 7.65 -0.24
C PRO A 56 27.60 8.63 -1.21
N LEU A 57 27.37 8.25 -2.48
CA LEU A 57 26.63 9.06 -3.44
C LEU A 57 25.11 8.84 -3.34
N PRO A 58 24.29 9.85 -3.69
CA PRO A 58 22.83 9.72 -3.67
C PRO A 58 22.39 8.59 -4.61
N VAL A 59 21.89 7.50 -4.02
CA VAL A 59 21.39 6.33 -4.73
C VAL A 59 20.21 6.74 -5.62
N PRO A 60 20.25 6.49 -6.94
CA PRO A 60 19.12 6.79 -7.81
C PRO A 60 17.89 5.97 -7.40
N GLN A 61 16.83 6.68 -7.00
CA GLN A 61 15.56 6.08 -6.63
C GLN A 61 14.69 5.93 -7.88
N THR A 62 14.44 4.70 -8.33
CA THR A 62 13.56 4.45 -9.48
C THR A 62 12.11 4.45 -9.02
N LEU A 63 11.26 5.28 -9.61
CA LEU A 63 9.82 5.23 -9.35
C LEU A 63 9.27 3.89 -9.86
N LEU A 64 8.73 3.07 -8.97
CA LEU A 64 8.12 1.79 -9.30
C LEU A 64 6.62 1.92 -9.49
N MET A 65 5.96 2.65 -8.60
CA MET A 65 4.51 2.78 -8.59
C MET A 65 4.10 4.15 -8.08
N ALA A 66 3.01 4.69 -8.62
CA ALA A 66 2.39 5.92 -8.15
C ALA A 66 0.87 5.77 -8.22
N HIS A 67 0.22 5.84 -7.06
CA HIS A 67 -1.24 5.82 -6.96
C HIS A 67 -1.73 7.16 -6.47
N ALA A 68 -2.63 7.79 -7.21
CA ALA A 68 -3.42 8.89 -6.68
C ALA A 68 -4.28 8.38 -5.52
N LEU A 69 -4.47 9.18 -4.47
CA LEU A 69 -5.17 8.72 -3.27
C LEU A 69 -6.58 8.18 -3.59
N ARG A 70 -7.32 8.86 -4.48
CA ARG A 70 -8.65 8.43 -4.99
C ARG A 70 -8.70 7.03 -5.64
N ARG A 71 -7.55 6.46 -6.01
CA ARG A 71 -7.46 5.12 -6.61
C ARG A 71 -7.25 4.04 -5.56
N VAL A 72 -6.87 4.40 -4.34
CA VAL A 72 -6.68 3.47 -3.23
C VAL A 72 -8.01 3.33 -2.50
N LEU A 73 -8.50 2.10 -2.34
CA LEU A 73 -9.79 1.83 -1.69
C LEU A 73 -9.62 1.72 -0.18
N TYR A 74 -8.66 0.91 0.26
CA TYR A 74 -8.38 0.72 1.68
C TYR A 74 -6.93 0.26 1.88
N SER A 75 -6.50 0.31 3.13
CA SER A 75 -5.26 -0.33 3.57
C SER A 75 -5.53 -1.27 4.72
N THR A 76 -4.62 -2.23 4.91
CA THR A 76 -4.66 -3.20 6.00
C THR A 76 -3.25 -3.47 6.49
N CYS A 77 -3.15 -4.01 7.71
CA CYS A 77 -1.88 -4.43 8.27
C CYS A 77 -2.03 -5.69 9.12
N ARG A 78 -0.98 -6.51 9.14
CA ARG A 78 -0.88 -7.70 10.00
C ARG A 78 0.38 -7.56 10.85
N LEU A 79 0.18 -7.07 12.07
CA LEU A 79 1.25 -6.82 13.05
C LEU A 79 2.11 -8.06 13.34
N PRO A 80 1.55 -9.26 13.59
CA PRO A 80 2.35 -10.45 13.89
C PRO A 80 3.31 -10.82 12.77
N ASP A 81 2.88 -10.62 11.52
CA ASP A 81 3.64 -10.95 10.32
C ASP A 81 4.41 -9.74 9.75
N ARG A 82 4.34 -8.58 10.42
CA ARG A 82 5.01 -7.33 10.01
C ARG A 82 4.66 -6.92 8.57
N GLN A 83 3.39 -7.06 8.21
CA GLN A 83 2.89 -6.80 6.87
C GLN A 83 2.06 -5.53 6.82
N PHE A 84 2.33 -4.70 5.81
CA PHE A 84 1.49 -3.58 5.42
C PHE A 84 1.01 -3.81 3.99
N ALA A 85 -0.27 -3.56 3.72
CA ALA A 85 -0.81 -3.67 2.37
C ALA A 85 -1.85 -2.58 2.09
N PHE A 86 -2.01 -2.25 0.82
CA PHE A 86 -3.11 -1.42 0.36
C PHE A 86 -3.70 -1.97 -0.92
N VAL A 87 -5.01 -1.76 -1.10
CA VAL A 87 -5.75 -2.18 -2.28
C VAL A 87 -6.06 -0.97 -3.13
N ALA A 88 -5.68 -1.02 -4.40
CA ALA A 88 -5.84 0.09 -5.32
C ALA A 88 -6.18 -0.37 -6.75
N ARG A 89 -6.72 0.57 -7.52
CA ARG A 89 -6.85 0.44 -8.97
C ARG A 89 -5.54 0.85 -9.64
N ASN A 90 -4.98 -0.06 -10.42
CA ASN A 90 -3.77 0.23 -11.19
C ASN A 90 -4.05 1.23 -12.32
N PRO A 91 -3.09 2.11 -12.66
CA PRO A 91 -3.15 2.89 -13.90
C PRO A 91 -3.29 1.96 -15.11
N HIS A 92 -4.10 2.34 -16.09
CA HIS A 92 -4.33 1.59 -17.34
C HIS A 92 -4.97 0.19 -17.18
N SER A 93 -5.39 -0.19 -15.99
CA SER A 93 -6.22 -1.39 -15.76
C SER A 93 -7.71 -1.04 -15.87
N PRO A 94 -8.59 -2.03 -16.16
CA PRO A 94 -10.03 -1.82 -16.14
C PRO A 94 -10.50 -1.24 -14.80
N PRO A 95 -11.55 -0.38 -14.77
CA PRO A 95 -12.01 0.26 -13.54
C PRO A 95 -12.45 -0.71 -12.43
N SER A 96 -12.91 -1.91 -12.79
CA SER A 96 -13.33 -2.97 -11.87
C SER A 96 -12.15 -3.73 -11.25
N THR A 97 -10.96 -3.72 -11.87
CA THR A 97 -9.85 -4.55 -11.40
C THR A 97 -9.12 -3.90 -10.22
N LEU A 98 -9.09 -4.61 -9.10
CA LEU A 98 -8.38 -4.23 -7.89
C LEU A 98 -7.09 -5.03 -7.74
N PHE A 99 -6.07 -4.38 -7.20
CA PHE A 99 -4.79 -5.00 -6.89
C PHE A 99 -4.42 -4.73 -5.44
N CYS A 100 -4.00 -5.76 -4.73
CA CYS A 100 -3.40 -5.63 -3.41
C CYS A 100 -1.89 -5.55 -3.56
N HIS A 101 -1.27 -4.53 -2.97
CA HIS A 101 0.17 -4.31 -2.96
C HIS A 101 0.73 -4.61 -1.57
N LEU A 102 1.60 -5.63 -1.46
CA LEU A 102 2.09 -6.15 -0.19
C LEU A 102 3.53 -5.72 0.13
N PHE A 103 3.73 -5.27 1.37
CA PHE A 103 5.01 -4.87 1.93
C PHE A 103 5.29 -5.62 3.25
N VAL A 104 6.54 -6.03 3.46
CA VAL A 104 7.00 -6.77 4.65
C VAL A 104 8.34 -6.28 5.18
N GLY A 105 8.76 -6.76 6.35
CA GLY A 105 10.10 -6.53 6.89
C GLY A 105 10.28 -5.17 7.55
N LEU A 106 9.18 -4.53 7.97
CA LEU A 106 9.18 -3.32 8.76
C LEU A 106 8.99 -3.67 10.25
N PRO A 107 9.50 -2.88 11.21
CA PRO A 107 9.08 -3.00 12.60
C PRO A 107 7.55 -2.86 12.72
N GLY A 108 6.92 -3.56 13.69
CA GLY A 108 5.46 -3.57 13.84
C GLY A 108 4.86 -2.16 14.01
N GLU A 109 5.53 -1.29 14.77
CA GLU A 109 5.14 0.12 14.94
C GLU A 109 5.11 0.89 13.62
N VAL A 110 6.08 0.62 12.74
CA VAL A 110 6.16 1.27 11.43
C VAL A 110 5.02 0.78 10.52
N VAL A 111 4.72 -0.53 10.55
CA VAL A 111 3.59 -1.11 9.82
C VAL A 111 2.27 -0.43 10.20
N GLN A 112 2.01 -0.28 11.49
CA GLN A 112 0.82 0.41 12.00
C GLN A 112 0.81 1.87 11.59
N THR A 113 1.95 2.56 11.70
CA THR A 113 2.09 3.96 11.31
C THR A 113 1.75 4.18 9.84
N LEU A 114 2.21 3.31 8.94
CA LEU A 114 1.90 3.40 7.50
C LEU A 114 0.40 3.24 7.21
N HIS A 115 -0.25 2.27 7.87
CA HIS A 115 -1.70 2.07 7.76
C HIS A 115 -2.46 3.30 8.25
N LEU A 116 -2.15 3.79 9.45
CA LEU A 116 -2.79 4.98 10.02
C LEU A 116 -2.56 6.24 9.17
N LEU A 117 -1.37 6.42 8.60
CA LEU A 117 -1.05 7.56 7.75
C LEU A 117 -1.94 7.58 6.49
N LEU A 118 -2.17 6.42 5.88
CA LEU A 118 -3.05 6.32 4.72
C LEU A 118 -4.52 6.58 5.12
N CYS A 119 -4.98 5.99 6.23
CA CYS A 119 -6.32 6.24 6.77
C CYS A 119 -6.57 7.73 7.04
N ARG A 120 -5.63 8.42 7.69
CA ARG A 120 -5.72 9.86 7.97
C ARG A 120 -5.70 10.68 6.69
N SER A 121 -4.92 10.26 5.70
CA SER A 121 -4.88 10.93 4.39
C SER A 121 -6.25 10.86 3.71
N PHE A 122 -6.95 9.73 3.78
CA PHE A 122 -8.33 9.61 3.26
C PHE A 122 -9.30 10.54 3.99
N GLN A 123 -9.27 10.52 5.32
CA GLN A 123 -10.13 11.38 6.14
C GLN A 123 -9.91 12.85 5.81
N LEU A 124 -8.66 13.29 5.74
CA LEU A 124 -8.34 14.68 5.42
C LEU A 124 -8.76 15.05 4.00
N CYS A 125 -8.51 14.19 3.00
CA CYS A 125 -8.95 14.44 1.63
C CYS A 125 -10.47 14.49 1.50
N TYR A 126 -11.20 13.67 2.26
CA TYR A 126 -12.65 13.71 2.31
C TYR A 126 -13.17 15.03 2.89
N LEU A 127 -12.64 15.45 4.05
CA LEU A 127 -13.03 16.71 4.69
C LEU A 127 -12.66 17.94 3.86
N LEU A 128 -11.54 17.91 3.14
CA LEU A 128 -11.14 18.98 2.21
C LEU A 128 -12.07 19.08 0.99
N ALA A 129 -12.69 17.96 0.58
CA ALA A 129 -13.65 17.93 -0.53
C ALA A 129 -15.07 18.31 -0.09
N HIS A 130 -15.40 18.13 1.19
CA HIS A 130 -16.72 18.37 1.79
C HIS A 130 -16.58 19.32 3.00
N PRO A 131 -16.24 20.60 2.78
CA PRO A 131 -16.04 21.56 3.86
C PRO A 131 -17.28 21.76 4.75
N GLU A 132 -18.48 21.49 4.22
CA GLU A 132 -19.75 21.50 4.94
C GLU A 132 -19.85 20.47 6.07
N GLU A 133 -19.10 19.36 5.98
CA GLU A 133 -19.10 18.30 7.01
C GLU A 133 -18.09 18.56 8.13
N GLN A 134 -17.39 19.71 8.12
CA GLN A 134 -16.45 20.10 9.17
C GLN A 134 -17.12 20.80 10.37
N ALA A 135 -18.45 20.95 10.34
CA ALA A 135 -19.25 21.73 11.29
C ALA A 135 -19.62 20.97 12.58
#